data_AF-A0A8H7U6F3-F1
#
_entry.id   AF-A0A8H7U6F3-F1
#
_cell.length_a   1.000
_cell.length_b   1.000
_cell.length_c   1.000
_cell.angle_alpha   90.00
_cell.angle_beta   90.00
_cell.angle_gamma   90.00
#
_symmetry.space_group_name_H-M   'P 1'
#
loop_
_entity.id
_entity.type
_entity.pdbx_description
1 polymer ?
#
loop_
_entity_poly.entity_id
_entity_poly.type
_entity_poly.pdbx_seq_one_letter_code
_entity_poly.pdbx_strand_id
1 'polypeptide(L)'
;MRSNDCQGSLLVRTRFTRSLPREVHLAWVGQEERIEELRDIHRLESKSQSDQIEKLRSQVDEAEALLKASLNANSQLEQELTQQKIGIEKLQADVGRANGAAKDEEEKRVKAVTLLKTVRQKLVKAEKERDDALKEMRTMKDQEREEKEKEAAEKLNLQREIERLTADKESALNSLKSQFEKEMNALKDKQERELLALRGQFEMEAIATKSSHARELESKSSRVSELQTTVRTLEGEKDEFFDQLQLRQAELESSRSRLETLESQTTEYQYQLHEAQERIALLSEELGDARREHESRALSTGPSAQEVTRLLSAAEVKYESRISDLRKRLSAVERERDEGEAEWSHKLSEKMRDLESLKAVLNSSAKSREEESESANSLREEIDALKTELQTYQARILELKAQVDRAAEVENNAHTEVGELNARIVAIQQLVEDGKAREAQLRTHNKTLREELRKVQSSAALLERQRNPGVGYWASRQESSPEMRSPRSSVSDLTTRDTPSRPGSPAVAKSDEEINVEYLRNIILQFLEHKEMRPHLVRILSTILRFTPQETRRLVSKV
;
A
#
# COMPACT_ATOMS: atom_id res chain seq x y z
N MET A 1 93.10 65.47 -130.03
CA MET A 1 92.32 66.70 -130.34
C MET A 1 93.02 67.85 -129.61
N ARG A 2 93.37 69.00 -130.21
CA ARG A 2 93.40 69.49 -131.61
C ARG A 2 94.43 70.66 -131.69
N SER A 3 95.13 70.82 -132.83
CA SER A 3 95.52 72.12 -133.46
C SER A 3 96.50 73.10 -132.73
N ASN A 4 97.31 73.95 -133.40
CA ASN A 4 97.63 74.14 -134.85
C ASN A 4 98.98 74.91 -135.10
N ASP A 5 99.68 74.56 -136.19
CA ASP A 5 100.41 75.33 -137.25
C ASP A 5 101.30 76.61 -137.05
N CYS A 6 102.45 76.61 -137.77
CA CYS A 6 103.18 77.72 -138.48
C CYS A 6 103.78 78.92 -137.68
N GLN A 7 104.82 79.70 -138.10
CA GLN A 7 105.82 79.77 -139.22
C GLN A 7 107.00 80.73 -138.78
N GLY A 8 108.08 81.11 -139.51
CA GLY A 8 108.63 80.79 -140.85
C GLY A 8 109.67 81.83 -141.37
N SER A 9 110.65 81.41 -142.22
CA SER A 9 111.68 82.24 -142.96
C SER A 9 112.86 82.86 -142.16
N LEU A 10 114.03 83.27 -142.71
CA LEU A 10 114.59 83.28 -144.09
C LEU A 10 116.15 83.14 -144.10
N LEU A 11 116.75 83.07 -145.31
CA LEU A 11 118.19 83.03 -145.66
C LEU A 11 118.92 84.41 -145.53
N VAL A 12 120.25 84.52 -145.71
CA VAL A 12 120.91 84.78 -147.04
C VAL A 12 122.47 84.70 -146.96
N ARG A 13 123.12 84.42 -148.11
CA ARG A 13 124.59 84.37 -148.38
C ARG A 13 125.21 85.81 -148.48
N THR A 14 126.47 86.14 -148.81
CA THR A 14 127.48 85.52 -149.71
C THR A 14 128.86 86.19 -149.57
N ARG A 15 129.93 85.45 -149.91
CA ARG A 15 131.28 85.87 -150.38
C ARG A 15 131.61 87.37 -150.48
N PHE A 16 132.82 87.74 -150.04
CA PHE A 16 133.81 88.24 -151.01
C PHE A 16 135.24 87.79 -150.67
N THR A 17 136.15 87.86 -151.65
CA THR A 17 137.52 87.32 -151.58
C THR A 17 138.54 88.35 -152.07
N ARG A 18 139.62 88.58 -151.31
CA ARG A 18 140.96 89.14 -151.67
C ARG A 18 141.59 89.81 -150.44
N SER A 19 142.91 89.93 -150.28
CA SER A 19 144.05 89.16 -150.84
C SER A 19 145.37 89.64 -150.23
N LEU A 20 146.24 88.70 -149.83
CA LEU A 20 147.66 88.93 -149.45
C LEU A 20 147.84 89.83 -148.19
N PRO A 21 149.04 89.94 -147.59
CA PRO A 21 150.32 89.28 -147.90
C PRO A 21 150.76 88.24 -146.84
N ARG A 22 152.00 87.75 -146.99
CA ARG A 22 152.65 86.80 -146.07
C ARG A 22 152.98 87.49 -144.73
N GLU A 23 152.69 86.83 -143.60
CA GLU A 23 153.64 86.53 -142.50
C GLU A 23 152.95 85.96 -141.23
N VAL A 24 151.70 86.33 -140.94
CA VAL A 24 151.03 86.10 -139.64
C VAL A 24 150.47 84.66 -139.43
N HIS A 25 151.02 83.65 -140.09
CA HIS A 25 150.39 82.32 -140.20
C HIS A 25 150.57 81.39 -138.98
N LEU A 26 151.23 81.85 -137.91
CA LEU A 26 151.62 81.03 -136.74
C LEU A 26 150.96 81.45 -135.41
N ALA A 27 150.06 82.43 -135.40
CA ALA A 27 149.48 82.99 -134.17
C ALA A 27 148.00 82.63 -133.91
N TRP A 28 147.23 82.24 -134.93
CA TRP A 28 145.76 82.15 -134.82
C TRP A 28 145.20 80.76 -134.47
N VAL A 29 145.88 79.67 -134.84
CA VAL A 29 145.34 78.29 -134.65
C VAL A 29 145.01 77.99 -133.18
N GLY A 30 145.87 78.42 -132.26
CA GLY A 30 145.67 78.23 -130.81
C GLY A 30 144.58 79.11 -130.17
N GLN A 31 143.86 79.93 -130.94
CA GLN A 31 142.73 80.72 -130.45
C GLN A 31 141.37 80.14 -130.88
N GLU A 32 141.31 79.44 -132.02
CA GLU A 32 140.10 78.76 -132.50
C GLU A 32 139.73 77.55 -131.61
N GLU A 33 140.70 76.66 -131.33
CA GLU A 33 140.49 75.43 -130.52
C GLU A 33 139.89 75.76 -129.14
N ARG A 34 140.40 76.82 -128.51
CA ARG A 34 139.97 77.29 -127.18
C ARG A 34 138.55 77.84 -127.13
N ILE A 35 137.98 78.21 -128.28
CA ILE A 35 136.58 78.67 -128.41
C ILE A 35 135.65 77.48 -128.67
N GLU A 36 136.13 76.41 -129.31
CA GLU A 36 135.37 75.17 -129.48
C GLU A 36 135.24 74.42 -128.13
N GLU A 37 136.33 74.31 -127.35
CA GLU A 37 136.30 73.73 -125.98
C GLU A 37 135.26 74.40 -125.07
N LEU A 38 135.20 75.75 -125.06
CA LEU A 38 134.25 76.51 -124.25
C LEU A 38 132.79 76.26 -124.65
N ARG A 39 132.51 75.90 -125.91
CA ARG A 39 131.15 75.60 -126.37
C ARG A 39 130.67 74.24 -125.90
N ASP A 40 131.52 73.21 -125.96
CA ASP A 40 131.15 71.87 -125.50
C ASP A 40 131.10 71.78 -123.97
N ILE A 41 131.93 72.53 -123.24
CA ILE A 41 131.79 72.69 -121.77
C ILE A 41 130.39 73.23 -121.42
N HIS A 42 129.97 74.36 -122.01
CA HIS A 42 128.64 74.93 -121.79
C HIS A 42 127.50 73.97 -122.17
N ARG A 43 127.70 73.14 -123.20
CA ARG A 43 126.70 72.16 -123.67
C ARG A 43 126.52 71.00 -122.70
N LEU A 44 127.62 70.49 -122.16
CA LEU A 44 127.61 69.42 -121.15
C LEU A 44 127.05 69.94 -119.82
N GLU A 45 127.43 71.14 -119.40
CA GLU A 45 126.93 71.77 -118.18
C GLU A 45 125.42 72.04 -118.25
N SER A 46 124.93 72.65 -119.34
CA SER A 46 123.49 72.92 -119.52
C SER A 46 122.65 71.63 -119.56
N LYS A 47 123.19 70.54 -120.11
CA LYS A 47 122.55 69.23 -120.09
C LYS A 47 122.53 68.63 -118.69
N SER A 48 123.67 68.65 -117.99
CA SER A 48 123.76 68.19 -116.60
C SER A 48 122.84 68.96 -115.64
N GLN A 49 122.63 70.26 -115.86
CA GLN A 49 121.67 71.06 -115.09
C GLN A 49 120.21 70.67 -115.38
N SER A 50 119.90 70.31 -116.63
CA SER A 50 118.55 69.85 -117.02
C SER A 50 118.21 68.50 -116.38
N ASP A 51 119.13 67.53 -116.48
CA ASP A 51 118.97 66.18 -115.90
C ASP A 51 118.81 66.25 -114.36
N GLN A 52 119.52 67.17 -113.70
CA GLN A 52 119.40 67.42 -112.26
C GLN A 52 118.01 67.98 -111.87
N ILE A 53 117.43 68.87 -112.68
CA ILE A 53 116.11 69.48 -112.45
C ILE A 53 114.99 68.45 -112.65
N GLU A 54 115.07 67.60 -113.68
CA GLU A 54 114.06 66.56 -113.93
C GLU A 54 114.06 65.52 -112.80
N LYS A 55 115.25 65.14 -112.32
CA LYS A 55 115.40 64.22 -111.18
C LYS A 55 114.82 64.78 -109.88
N LEU A 56 115.02 66.07 -109.61
CA LEU A 56 114.42 66.75 -108.45
C LEU A 56 112.88 66.83 -108.55
N ARG A 57 112.31 66.97 -109.75
CA ARG A 57 110.85 66.94 -109.95
C ARG A 57 110.26 65.57 -109.63
N SER A 58 110.86 64.49 -110.13
CA SER A 58 110.37 63.12 -109.82
C SER A 58 110.36 62.83 -108.31
N GLN A 59 111.36 63.35 -107.57
CA GLN A 59 111.41 63.20 -106.11
C GLN A 59 110.33 64.00 -105.37
N VAL A 60 109.88 65.14 -105.92
CA VAL A 60 108.73 65.89 -105.39
C VAL A 60 107.42 65.16 -105.68
N ASP A 61 107.23 64.65 -106.90
CA ASP A 61 106.02 63.90 -107.28
C ASP A 61 105.87 62.60 -106.45
N GLU A 62 106.96 61.87 -106.19
CA GLU A 62 106.98 60.72 -105.28
C GLU A 62 106.66 61.12 -103.82
N ALA A 63 107.21 62.23 -103.33
CA ALA A 63 106.95 62.72 -101.98
C ALA A 63 105.49 63.16 -101.78
N GLU A 64 104.89 63.88 -102.75
CA GLU A 64 103.48 64.23 -102.72
C GLU A 64 102.57 63.00 -102.77
N ALA A 65 102.90 62.00 -103.59
CA ALA A 65 102.15 60.74 -103.66
C ALA A 65 102.15 59.99 -102.32
N LEU A 66 103.32 59.89 -101.66
CA LEU A 66 103.46 59.27 -100.34
C LEU A 66 102.70 60.04 -99.25
N LEU A 67 102.74 61.38 -99.26
CA LEU A 67 101.98 62.20 -98.31
C LEU A 67 100.46 61.99 -98.47
N LYS A 68 99.97 61.91 -99.71
CA LYS A 68 98.56 61.65 -100.03
C LYS A 68 98.10 60.27 -99.57
N ALA A 69 98.96 59.25 -99.73
CA ALA A 69 98.71 57.91 -99.22
C ALA A 69 98.63 57.90 -97.68
N SER A 70 99.54 58.61 -96.99
CA SER A 70 99.55 58.73 -95.53
C SER A 70 98.28 59.38 -94.97
N LEU A 71 97.79 60.46 -95.60
CA LEU A 71 96.55 61.13 -95.18
C LEU A 71 95.32 60.23 -95.33
N ASN A 72 95.23 59.49 -96.44
CA ASN A 72 94.14 58.54 -96.66
C ASN A 72 94.16 57.40 -95.61
N ALA A 73 95.33 56.82 -95.32
CA ALA A 73 95.48 55.77 -94.30
C ALA A 73 95.08 56.24 -92.90
N ASN A 74 95.44 57.47 -92.50
CA ASN A 74 95.02 58.04 -91.22
C ASN A 74 93.49 58.19 -91.12
N SER A 75 92.84 58.69 -92.18
CA SER A 75 91.37 58.85 -92.18
C SER A 75 90.61 57.52 -92.11
N GLN A 76 91.19 56.43 -92.64
CA GLN A 76 90.63 55.08 -92.52
C GLN A 76 90.76 54.57 -91.07
N LEU A 77 91.92 54.75 -90.43
CA LEU A 77 92.14 54.38 -89.02
C LEU A 77 91.20 55.11 -88.05
N GLU A 78 90.88 56.39 -88.28
CA GLU A 78 89.89 57.11 -87.46
C GLU A 78 88.46 56.57 -87.64
N GLN A 79 88.10 56.15 -88.85
CA GLN A 79 86.81 55.50 -89.12
C GLN A 79 86.72 54.11 -88.48
N GLU A 80 87.80 53.31 -88.50
CA GLU A 80 87.84 52.02 -87.81
C GLU A 80 87.76 52.18 -86.29
N LEU A 81 88.50 53.13 -85.69
CA LEU A 81 88.46 53.39 -84.25
C LEU A 81 87.08 53.87 -83.77
N THR A 82 86.38 54.69 -84.56
CA THR A 82 85.01 55.12 -84.23
C THR A 82 83.99 53.98 -84.38
N GLN A 83 84.12 53.12 -85.39
CA GLN A 83 83.30 51.91 -85.50
C GLN A 83 83.54 50.92 -84.35
N GLN A 84 84.80 50.72 -83.92
CA GLN A 84 85.12 49.85 -82.78
C GLN A 84 84.51 50.37 -81.46
N LYS A 85 84.56 51.69 -81.20
CA LYS A 85 83.89 52.29 -80.03
C LYS A 85 82.38 52.01 -80.02
N ILE A 86 81.69 52.22 -81.14
CA ILE A 86 80.26 51.93 -81.28
C ILE A 86 79.97 50.43 -81.08
N GLY A 87 80.88 49.54 -81.50
CA GLY A 87 80.79 48.11 -81.24
C GLY A 87 80.89 47.77 -79.74
N ILE A 88 81.85 48.37 -79.03
CA ILE A 88 82.06 48.17 -77.59
C ILE A 88 80.85 48.68 -76.77
N GLU A 89 80.32 49.86 -77.09
CA GLU A 89 79.14 50.43 -76.41
C GLU A 89 77.89 49.54 -76.57
N LYS A 90 77.68 48.97 -77.77
CA LYS A 90 76.58 48.01 -78.02
C LYS A 90 76.75 46.74 -77.18
N LEU A 91 77.95 46.15 -77.17
CA LEU A 91 78.24 44.95 -76.37
C LEU A 91 78.07 45.20 -74.87
N GLN A 92 78.45 46.37 -74.36
CA GLN A 92 78.20 46.75 -72.97
C GLN A 92 76.70 46.87 -72.66
N ALA A 93 75.91 47.46 -73.56
CA ALA A 93 74.45 47.53 -73.42
C ALA A 93 73.79 46.13 -73.44
N ASP A 94 74.26 45.22 -74.29
CA ASP A 94 73.73 43.84 -74.37
C ASP A 94 74.09 43.00 -73.15
N VAL A 95 75.33 43.12 -72.63
CA VAL A 95 75.71 42.51 -71.34
C VAL A 95 74.88 43.08 -70.19
N GLY A 96 74.57 44.38 -70.21
CA GLY A 96 73.65 45.00 -69.24
C GLY A 96 72.24 44.39 -69.29
N ARG A 97 71.67 44.25 -70.51
CA ARG A 97 70.35 43.64 -70.72
C ARG A 97 70.30 42.17 -70.29
N ALA A 98 71.31 41.38 -70.64
CA ALA A 98 71.40 39.97 -70.25
C ALA A 98 71.46 39.79 -68.73
N ASN A 99 72.25 40.61 -68.02
CA ASN A 99 72.34 40.59 -66.56
C ASN A 99 71.04 41.02 -65.86
N GLY A 100 70.24 41.89 -66.47
CA GLY A 100 68.89 42.22 -65.99
C GLY A 100 67.95 41.01 -66.08
N ALA A 101 67.81 40.44 -67.28
CA ALA A 101 66.94 39.29 -67.53
C ALA A 101 67.28 38.06 -66.65
N ALA A 102 68.58 37.82 -66.39
CA ALA A 102 69.03 36.75 -65.50
C ALA A 102 68.57 36.94 -64.04
N LYS A 103 68.55 38.19 -63.53
CA LYS A 103 68.04 38.49 -62.17
C LYS A 103 66.52 38.32 -62.09
N ASP A 104 65.79 38.79 -63.09
CA ASP A 104 64.33 38.64 -63.16
C ASP A 104 63.89 37.16 -63.22
N GLU A 105 64.65 36.32 -63.93
CA GLU A 105 64.49 34.86 -63.91
C GLU A 105 64.71 34.27 -62.52
N GLU A 106 65.80 34.64 -61.85
CA GLU A 106 66.15 34.06 -60.55
C GLU A 106 65.17 34.50 -59.45
N GLU A 107 64.70 35.74 -59.47
CA GLU A 107 63.62 36.19 -58.59
C GLU A 107 62.31 35.41 -58.80
N LYS A 108 61.95 35.08 -60.05
CA LYS A 108 60.77 34.24 -60.34
C LYS A 108 60.95 32.83 -59.79
N ARG A 109 62.15 32.24 -59.89
CA ARG A 109 62.47 30.92 -59.33
C ARG A 109 62.37 30.92 -57.81
N VAL A 110 62.94 31.91 -57.12
CA VAL A 110 62.83 32.05 -55.66
C VAL A 110 61.36 32.22 -55.23
N LYS A 111 60.57 33.01 -55.96
CA LYS A 111 59.12 33.19 -55.70
C LYS A 111 58.33 31.89 -55.95
N ALA A 112 58.66 31.12 -56.99
CA ALA A 112 58.05 29.82 -57.26
C ALA A 112 58.41 28.77 -56.20
N VAL A 113 59.69 28.66 -55.80
CA VAL A 113 60.16 27.71 -54.78
C VAL A 113 59.57 28.00 -53.41
N THR A 114 59.49 29.28 -53.02
CA THR A 114 58.82 29.68 -51.76
C THR A 114 57.32 29.39 -51.79
N LEU A 115 56.62 29.67 -52.90
CA LEU A 115 55.21 29.34 -53.05
C LEU A 115 54.97 27.83 -52.99
N LEU A 116 55.75 27.01 -53.72
CA LEU A 116 55.72 25.54 -53.63
C LEU A 116 55.98 25.02 -52.21
N LYS A 117 56.90 25.64 -51.46
CA LYS A 117 57.15 25.31 -50.05
C LYS A 117 55.92 25.57 -49.18
N THR A 118 55.21 26.69 -49.38
CA THR A 118 53.96 26.97 -48.65
C THR A 118 52.82 26.03 -49.04
N VAL A 119 52.69 25.67 -50.34
CA VAL A 119 51.68 24.71 -50.81
C VAL A 119 51.95 23.33 -50.21
N ARG A 120 53.19 22.83 -50.25
CA ARG A 120 53.57 21.55 -49.63
C ARG A 120 53.31 21.56 -48.11
N GLN A 121 53.62 22.65 -47.42
CA GLN A 121 53.36 22.75 -45.97
C GLN A 121 51.87 22.80 -45.64
N LYS A 122 51.05 23.45 -46.47
CA LYS A 122 49.57 23.44 -46.33
C LYS A 122 48.99 22.05 -46.64
N LEU A 123 49.49 21.37 -47.66
CA LEU A 123 49.02 20.05 -48.07
C LEU A 123 49.33 19.00 -46.99
N VAL A 124 50.56 18.95 -46.46
CA VAL A 124 50.94 18.06 -45.34
C VAL A 124 50.14 18.37 -44.06
N LYS A 125 49.78 19.63 -43.81
CA LYS A 125 48.85 19.99 -42.72
C LYS A 125 47.45 19.45 -42.97
N ALA A 126 46.87 19.69 -44.14
CA ALA A 126 45.54 19.21 -44.49
C ALA A 126 45.44 17.67 -44.52
N GLU A 127 46.49 16.97 -44.96
CA GLU A 127 46.60 15.51 -44.87
C GLU A 127 46.58 15.06 -43.41
N LYS A 128 47.37 15.69 -42.53
CA LYS A 128 47.37 15.36 -41.11
C LYS A 128 46.04 15.68 -40.42
N GLU A 129 45.48 16.85 -40.67
CA GLU A 129 44.18 17.30 -40.14
C GLU A 129 43.05 16.35 -40.60
N ARG A 130 43.08 15.88 -41.85
CA ARG A 130 42.19 14.83 -42.37
C ARG A 130 42.41 13.49 -41.67
N ASP A 131 43.65 13.07 -41.47
CA ASP A 131 43.98 11.78 -40.85
C ASP A 131 43.62 11.75 -39.37
N ASP A 132 43.80 12.86 -38.64
CA ASP A 132 43.40 12.99 -37.25
C ASP A 132 41.87 13.06 -37.13
N ALA A 133 41.17 13.84 -37.97
CA ALA A 133 39.70 13.82 -38.03
C ALA A 133 39.10 12.44 -38.42
N LEU A 134 39.80 11.66 -39.26
CA LEU A 134 39.41 10.29 -39.60
C LEU A 134 39.64 9.29 -38.45
N LYS A 135 40.57 9.57 -37.52
CA LYS A 135 40.72 8.80 -36.27
C LYS A 135 39.61 9.18 -35.29
N GLU A 136 39.37 10.47 -35.10
CA GLU A 136 38.31 10.98 -34.23
C GLU A 136 36.93 10.48 -34.65
N MET A 137 36.61 10.49 -35.96
CA MET A 137 35.36 9.93 -36.47
C MET A 137 35.24 8.42 -36.22
N ARG A 138 36.35 7.66 -36.28
CA ARG A 138 36.35 6.23 -35.93
C ARG A 138 36.13 6.03 -34.43
N THR A 139 36.86 6.74 -33.57
CA THR A 139 36.69 6.60 -32.11
C THR A 139 35.29 7.02 -31.67
N MET A 140 34.73 8.11 -32.23
CA MET A 140 33.34 8.51 -31.96
C MET A 140 32.34 7.45 -32.45
N LYS A 141 32.56 6.84 -33.62
CA LYS A 141 31.68 5.80 -34.18
C LYS A 141 31.73 4.49 -33.39
N ASP A 142 32.91 4.12 -32.88
CA ASP A 142 33.07 2.91 -32.09
C ASP A 142 32.60 3.13 -30.63
N GLN A 143 32.72 4.35 -30.09
CA GLN A 143 32.03 4.78 -28.87
C GLN A 143 30.50 4.77 -29.03
N GLU A 144 29.97 5.34 -30.11
CA GLU A 144 28.53 5.34 -30.44
C GLU A 144 27.98 3.90 -30.59
N ARG A 145 28.80 2.95 -31.05
CA ARG A 145 28.48 1.52 -31.08
C ARG A 145 28.46 0.92 -29.68
N GLU A 146 29.51 1.12 -28.89
CA GLU A 146 29.56 0.66 -27.51
C GLU A 146 28.39 1.21 -26.68
N GLU A 147 28.03 2.48 -26.85
CA GLU A 147 26.89 3.11 -26.17
C GLU A 147 25.56 2.48 -26.61
N LYS A 148 25.37 2.22 -27.92
CA LYS A 148 24.17 1.50 -28.41
C LYS A 148 24.10 0.05 -27.95
N GLU A 149 25.24 -0.63 -27.82
CA GLU A 149 25.31 -2.00 -27.28
C GLU A 149 25.03 -2.03 -25.77
N LYS A 150 25.52 -1.04 -25.02
CA LYS A 150 25.19 -0.85 -23.59
C LYS A 150 23.70 -0.52 -23.41
N GLU A 151 23.16 0.43 -24.17
CA GLU A 151 21.72 0.74 -24.19
C GLU A 151 20.87 -0.49 -24.56
N ALA A 152 21.30 -1.29 -25.53
CA ALA A 152 20.58 -2.51 -25.92
C ALA A 152 20.60 -3.57 -24.82
N ALA A 153 21.75 -3.77 -24.15
CA ALA A 153 21.87 -4.67 -23.00
C ALA A 153 21.05 -4.19 -21.79
N GLU A 154 21.02 -2.88 -21.52
CA GLU A 154 20.19 -2.28 -20.47
C GLU A 154 18.70 -2.43 -20.77
N LYS A 155 18.25 -2.12 -22.00
CA LYS A 155 16.86 -2.33 -22.43
C LYS A 155 16.43 -3.80 -22.33
N LEU A 156 17.31 -4.72 -22.74
CA LEU A 156 17.10 -6.17 -22.62
C LEU A 156 17.00 -6.62 -21.16
N ASN A 157 17.82 -6.07 -20.26
CA ASN A 157 17.78 -6.40 -18.83
C ASN A 157 16.58 -5.78 -18.11
N LEU A 158 16.21 -4.54 -18.45
CA LEU A 158 14.98 -3.89 -17.96
C LEU A 158 13.73 -4.64 -18.44
N GLN A 159 13.71 -5.10 -19.70
CA GLN A 159 12.61 -5.91 -20.23
C GLN A 159 12.49 -7.24 -19.45
N ARG A 160 13.60 -7.96 -19.25
CA ARG A 160 13.61 -9.19 -18.42
C ARG A 160 13.14 -8.96 -16.99
N GLU A 161 13.51 -7.82 -16.39
CA GLU A 161 13.07 -7.49 -15.02
C GLU A 161 11.58 -7.13 -14.99
N ILE A 162 11.04 -6.48 -16.02
CA ILE A 162 9.59 -6.26 -16.18
C ILE A 162 8.85 -7.59 -16.39
N GLU A 163 9.38 -8.50 -17.22
CA GLU A 163 8.84 -9.85 -17.43
C GLU A 163 8.86 -10.67 -16.13
N ARG A 164 9.95 -10.60 -15.35
CA ARG A 164 10.06 -11.23 -14.03
C ARG A 164 9.06 -10.64 -13.03
N LEU A 165 9.01 -9.31 -12.90
CA LEU A 165 8.10 -8.63 -11.98
C LEU A 165 6.62 -8.76 -12.37
N THR A 166 6.30 -9.04 -13.64
CA THR A 166 4.93 -9.37 -14.06
C THR A 166 4.59 -10.82 -13.76
N ALA A 167 5.49 -11.77 -14.01
CA ALA A 167 5.33 -13.18 -13.62
C ALA A 167 5.20 -13.35 -12.09
N ASP A 168 6.03 -12.67 -11.30
CA ASP A 168 5.98 -12.68 -9.83
C ASP A 168 4.63 -12.12 -9.32
N LYS A 169 4.13 -11.04 -9.92
CA LYS A 169 2.80 -10.47 -9.60
C LYS A 169 1.65 -11.37 -10.00
N GLU A 170 1.70 -11.99 -11.18
CA GLU A 170 0.66 -12.92 -11.65
C GLU A 170 0.62 -14.18 -10.78
N SER A 171 1.78 -14.72 -10.41
CA SER A 171 1.92 -15.83 -9.47
C SER A 171 1.32 -15.47 -8.10
N ALA A 172 1.65 -14.32 -7.54
CA ALA A 172 1.08 -13.84 -6.27
C ALA A 172 -0.44 -13.64 -6.34
N LEU A 173 -0.95 -13.04 -7.42
CA LEU A 173 -2.39 -12.86 -7.65
C LEU A 173 -3.13 -14.20 -7.78
N ASN A 174 -2.54 -15.18 -8.48
CA ASN A 174 -3.16 -16.49 -8.66
C ASN A 174 -3.09 -17.35 -7.38
N SER A 175 -2.02 -17.21 -6.59
CA SER A 175 -1.96 -17.78 -5.23
C SER A 175 -3.05 -17.20 -4.33
N LEU A 176 -3.21 -15.86 -4.32
CA LEU A 176 -4.20 -15.18 -3.50
C LEU A 176 -5.65 -15.51 -3.92
N LYS A 177 -5.93 -15.59 -5.24
CA LYS A 177 -7.21 -16.11 -5.75
C LYS A 177 -7.47 -17.53 -5.25
N SER A 178 -6.48 -18.43 -5.36
CA SER A 178 -6.63 -19.81 -4.91
C SER A 178 -6.86 -19.92 -3.40
N GLN A 179 -6.29 -19.00 -2.60
CA GLN A 179 -6.58 -18.90 -1.16
C GLN A 179 -8.03 -18.44 -0.92
N PHE A 180 -8.47 -17.35 -1.54
CA PHE A 180 -9.87 -16.89 -1.42
C PHE A 180 -10.90 -17.91 -1.92
N GLU A 181 -10.61 -18.65 -2.99
CA GLU A 181 -11.47 -19.74 -3.48
C GLU A 181 -11.57 -20.89 -2.47
N LYS A 182 -10.45 -21.28 -1.85
CA LYS A 182 -10.41 -22.30 -0.79
C LYS A 182 -11.16 -21.85 0.46
N GLU A 183 -10.97 -20.60 0.89
CA GLU A 183 -11.65 -20.02 2.05
C GLU A 183 -13.16 -19.86 1.80
N MET A 184 -13.57 -19.36 0.64
CA MET A 184 -14.98 -19.27 0.25
C MET A 184 -15.63 -20.66 0.22
N ASN A 185 -14.95 -21.66 -0.36
CA ASN A 185 -15.48 -23.03 -0.40
C ASN A 185 -15.53 -23.63 1.00
N ALA A 186 -14.48 -23.50 1.83
CA ALA A 186 -14.49 -23.95 3.23
C ALA A 186 -15.59 -23.29 4.09
N LEU A 187 -15.91 -22.01 3.82
CA LEU A 187 -17.00 -21.31 4.48
C LEU A 187 -18.38 -21.82 4.03
N LYS A 188 -18.58 -22.07 2.73
CA LYS A 188 -19.81 -22.70 2.21
C LYS A 188 -19.99 -24.12 2.77
N ASP A 189 -18.95 -24.93 2.71
CA ASP A 189 -18.83 -26.25 3.33
C ASP A 189 -19.24 -26.24 4.82
N LYS A 190 -18.78 -25.23 5.56
CA LYS A 190 -19.12 -25.05 6.98
C LYS A 190 -20.59 -24.68 7.16
N GLN A 191 -21.09 -23.71 6.38
CA GLN A 191 -22.50 -23.29 6.43
C GLN A 191 -23.45 -24.42 6.02
N GLU A 192 -23.10 -25.24 5.04
CA GLU A 192 -23.90 -26.40 4.63
C GLU A 192 -23.92 -27.48 5.72
N ARG A 193 -22.78 -27.77 6.37
CA ARG A 193 -22.73 -28.66 7.54
C ARG A 193 -23.52 -28.11 8.72
N GLU A 194 -23.45 -26.81 8.99
CA GLU A 194 -24.24 -26.16 10.05
C GLU A 194 -25.74 -26.22 9.76
N LEU A 195 -26.17 -25.99 8.51
CA LEU A 195 -27.57 -26.12 8.10
C LEU A 195 -28.07 -27.58 8.14
N LEU A 196 -27.24 -28.56 7.76
CA LEU A 196 -27.58 -29.98 7.86
C LEU A 196 -27.66 -30.45 9.32
N ALA A 197 -26.73 -30.02 10.17
CA ALA A 197 -26.77 -30.31 11.60
C ALA A 197 -28.01 -29.70 12.27
N LEU A 198 -28.34 -28.44 11.96
CA LEU A 198 -29.52 -27.75 12.50
C LEU A 198 -30.84 -28.40 12.02
N ARG A 199 -30.92 -28.85 10.76
CA ARG A 199 -32.05 -29.66 10.27
C ARG A 199 -32.17 -30.98 11.05
N GLY A 200 -31.08 -31.72 11.20
CA GLY A 200 -31.06 -32.96 11.98
C GLY A 200 -31.46 -32.74 13.45
N GLN A 201 -31.06 -31.62 14.05
CA GLN A 201 -31.50 -31.23 15.38
C GLN A 201 -33.01 -30.98 15.44
N PHE A 202 -33.57 -30.18 14.53
CA PHE A 202 -35.02 -29.94 14.48
C PHE A 202 -35.83 -31.21 14.16
N GLU A 203 -35.31 -32.11 13.31
CA GLU A 203 -35.94 -33.41 13.04
C GLU A 203 -35.95 -34.30 14.30
N MET A 204 -34.85 -34.36 15.04
CA MET A 204 -34.77 -35.09 16.30
C MET A 204 -35.64 -34.47 17.40
N GLU A 205 -35.72 -33.14 17.49
CA GLU A 205 -36.60 -32.43 18.42
C GLU A 205 -38.09 -32.64 18.08
N ALA A 206 -38.45 -32.62 16.80
CA ALA A 206 -39.80 -32.94 16.33
C ALA A 206 -40.18 -34.41 16.61
N ILE A 207 -39.23 -35.34 16.50
CA ILE A 207 -39.43 -36.75 16.89
C ILE A 207 -39.58 -36.87 18.42
N ALA A 208 -38.72 -36.21 19.19
CA ALA A 208 -38.73 -36.26 20.66
C ALA A 208 -40.04 -35.70 21.23
N THR A 209 -40.44 -34.48 20.83
CA THR A 209 -41.71 -33.85 21.24
C THR A 209 -42.93 -34.69 20.84
N LYS A 210 -42.98 -35.19 19.59
CA LYS A 210 -44.03 -36.11 19.13
C LYS A 210 -44.09 -37.40 19.96
N SER A 211 -42.93 -37.95 20.37
CA SER A 211 -42.87 -39.14 21.23
C SER A 211 -43.33 -38.87 22.66
N SER A 212 -43.05 -37.67 23.20
CA SER A 212 -43.56 -37.24 24.51
C SER A 212 -45.08 -37.12 24.49
N HIS A 213 -45.62 -36.38 23.51
CA HIS A 213 -47.07 -36.23 23.38
C HIS A 213 -47.79 -37.55 23.08
N ALA A 214 -47.15 -38.49 22.37
CA ALA A 214 -47.70 -39.84 22.20
C ALA A 214 -47.82 -40.59 23.54
N ARG A 215 -46.77 -40.57 24.38
CA ARG A 215 -46.79 -41.18 25.73
C ARG A 215 -47.79 -40.49 26.66
N GLU A 216 -47.90 -39.16 26.60
CA GLU A 216 -48.91 -38.41 27.35
C GLU A 216 -50.33 -38.78 26.92
N LEU A 217 -50.58 -38.93 25.62
CA LEU A 217 -51.89 -39.34 25.10
C LEU A 217 -52.22 -40.79 25.50
N GLU A 218 -51.25 -41.69 25.46
CA GLU A 218 -51.39 -43.08 25.91
C GLU A 218 -51.70 -43.15 27.42
N SER A 219 -50.96 -42.40 28.25
CA SER A 219 -51.21 -42.29 29.71
C SER A 219 -52.57 -41.64 30.03
N LYS A 220 -52.97 -40.58 29.30
CA LYS A 220 -54.30 -39.98 29.44
C LYS A 220 -55.40 -40.94 28.97
N SER A 221 -55.14 -41.75 27.94
CA SER A 221 -56.08 -42.75 27.42
C SER A 221 -56.25 -43.94 28.37
N SER A 222 -55.17 -44.46 28.97
CA SER A 222 -55.26 -45.50 29.99
C SER A 222 -56.03 -45.00 31.22
N ARG A 223 -55.74 -43.77 31.69
CA ARG A 223 -56.45 -43.18 32.82
C ARG A 223 -57.94 -42.92 32.53
N VAL A 224 -58.29 -42.54 31.30
CA VAL A 224 -59.70 -42.47 30.87
C VAL A 224 -60.36 -43.86 30.85
N SER A 225 -59.65 -44.90 30.41
CA SER A 225 -60.16 -46.28 30.44
C SER A 225 -60.38 -46.78 31.87
N GLU A 226 -59.43 -46.53 32.78
CA GLU A 226 -59.56 -46.83 34.22
C GLU A 226 -60.81 -46.17 34.80
N LEU A 227 -60.96 -44.85 34.60
CA LEU A 227 -62.10 -44.09 35.10
C LEU A 227 -63.42 -44.60 34.52
N GLN A 228 -63.47 -44.93 33.23
CA GLN A 228 -64.64 -45.58 32.62
C GLN A 228 -64.96 -46.95 33.23
N THR A 229 -63.95 -47.76 33.58
CA THR A 229 -64.21 -49.03 34.29
C THR A 229 -64.73 -48.80 35.70
N THR A 230 -64.20 -47.84 36.46
CA THR A 230 -64.70 -47.54 37.81
C THR A 230 -66.09 -46.94 37.82
N VAL A 231 -66.46 -46.17 36.79
CA VAL A 231 -67.86 -45.69 36.64
C VAL A 231 -68.80 -46.86 36.39
N ARG A 232 -68.45 -47.79 35.49
CA ARG A 232 -69.29 -48.97 35.22
C ARG A 232 -69.44 -49.92 36.41
N THR A 233 -68.40 -50.08 37.24
CA THR A 233 -68.53 -50.90 38.47
C THR A 233 -69.42 -50.20 39.50
N LEU A 234 -69.25 -48.91 39.73
CA LEU A 234 -70.11 -48.12 40.62
C LEU A 234 -71.57 -48.05 40.12
N GLU A 235 -71.78 -47.99 38.80
CA GLU A 235 -73.13 -48.08 38.20
C GLU A 235 -73.77 -49.44 38.51
N GLY A 236 -73.04 -50.54 38.36
CA GLY A 236 -73.50 -51.90 38.68
C GLY A 236 -73.74 -52.12 40.18
N GLU A 237 -72.83 -51.69 41.06
CA GLU A 237 -73.01 -51.72 42.52
C GLU A 237 -74.25 -50.93 42.94
N LYS A 238 -74.47 -49.76 42.33
CA LYS A 238 -75.66 -48.92 42.56
C LYS A 238 -76.96 -49.60 42.12
N ASP A 239 -76.95 -50.37 41.03
CA ASP A 239 -78.12 -51.16 40.62
C ASP A 239 -78.32 -52.38 41.54
N GLU A 240 -77.26 -53.07 41.95
CA GLU A 240 -77.37 -54.19 42.90
C GLU A 240 -77.92 -53.75 44.26
N PHE A 241 -77.45 -52.61 44.81
CA PHE A 241 -78.02 -52.05 46.04
C PHE A 241 -79.48 -51.62 45.87
N PHE A 242 -79.90 -51.20 44.68
CA PHE A 242 -81.29 -50.85 44.39
C PHE A 242 -82.19 -52.10 44.35
N ASP A 243 -81.74 -53.19 43.72
CA ASP A 243 -82.44 -54.48 43.70
C ASP A 243 -82.50 -55.09 45.11
N GLN A 244 -81.40 -55.05 45.88
CA GLN A 244 -81.39 -55.47 47.29
C GLN A 244 -82.40 -54.65 48.12
N LEU A 245 -82.50 -53.34 47.91
CA LEU A 245 -83.45 -52.49 48.62
C LEU A 245 -84.91 -52.79 48.22
N GLN A 246 -85.20 -53.07 46.95
CA GLN A 246 -86.52 -53.54 46.52
C GLN A 246 -86.90 -54.89 47.16
N LEU A 247 -85.95 -55.84 47.22
CA LEU A 247 -86.17 -57.13 47.88
C LEU A 247 -86.48 -56.96 49.37
N ARG A 248 -85.72 -56.11 50.09
CA ARG A 248 -86.00 -55.80 51.50
C ARG A 248 -87.33 -55.08 51.71
N GLN A 249 -87.72 -54.21 50.80
CA GLN A 249 -89.04 -53.57 50.83
C GLN A 249 -90.17 -54.61 50.68
N ALA A 250 -90.04 -55.54 49.73
CA ALA A 250 -91.01 -56.62 49.53
C ALA A 250 -91.07 -57.61 50.71
N GLU A 251 -89.92 -57.95 51.31
CA GLU A 251 -89.87 -58.74 52.56
C GLU A 251 -90.59 -58.04 53.73
N LEU A 252 -90.40 -56.73 53.86
CA LEU A 252 -91.02 -55.91 54.91
C LEU A 252 -92.54 -55.81 54.71
N GLU A 253 -93.00 -55.55 53.48
CA GLU A 253 -94.42 -55.50 53.12
C GLU A 253 -95.11 -56.87 53.31
N SER A 254 -94.45 -57.97 52.93
CA SER A 254 -94.93 -59.32 53.18
C SER A 254 -95.01 -59.64 54.69
N SER A 255 -93.98 -59.27 55.45
CA SER A 255 -93.93 -59.44 56.90
C SER A 255 -95.04 -58.64 57.60
N ARG A 256 -95.28 -57.41 57.13
CA ARG A 256 -96.36 -56.54 57.62
C ARG A 256 -97.74 -57.12 57.33
N SER A 257 -98.01 -57.55 56.10
CA SER A 257 -99.28 -58.20 55.74
C SER A 257 -99.53 -59.47 56.57
N ARG A 258 -98.47 -60.23 56.88
CA ARG A 258 -98.54 -61.38 57.79
C ARG A 258 -98.82 -60.96 59.24
N LEU A 259 -98.27 -59.85 59.73
CA LEU A 259 -98.59 -59.32 61.06
C LEU A 259 -100.05 -58.86 61.13
N GLU A 260 -100.52 -58.07 60.17
CA GLU A 260 -101.92 -57.63 60.07
C GLU A 260 -102.89 -58.84 60.01
N THR A 261 -102.48 -59.94 59.38
CA THR A 261 -103.21 -61.22 59.40
C THR A 261 -103.20 -61.89 60.78
N LEU A 262 -102.05 -61.95 61.46
CA LEU A 262 -101.94 -62.53 62.81
C LEU A 262 -102.67 -61.70 63.87
N GLU A 263 -102.73 -60.38 63.72
CA GLU A 263 -103.51 -59.47 64.57
C GLU A 263 -105.02 -59.70 64.40
N SER A 264 -105.51 -59.88 63.16
CA SER A 264 -106.92 -60.22 62.93
C SER A 264 -107.29 -61.62 63.48
N GLN A 265 -106.41 -62.61 63.34
CA GLN A 265 -106.60 -63.92 64.01
C GLN A 265 -106.56 -63.80 65.55
N THR A 266 -105.69 -62.94 66.09
CA THR A 266 -105.58 -62.74 67.55
C THR A 266 -106.84 -62.08 68.12
N THR A 267 -107.43 -61.12 67.43
CA THR A 267 -108.70 -60.50 67.85
C THR A 267 -109.88 -61.47 67.71
N GLU A 268 -109.89 -62.33 66.68
CA GLU A 268 -110.87 -63.43 66.59
C GLU A 268 -110.73 -64.42 67.75
N TYR A 269 -109.52 -64.88 68.08
CA TYR A 269 -109.29 -65.77 69.22
C TYR A 269 -109.61 -65.11 70.57
N GLN A 270 -109.42 -63.80 70.72
CA GLN A 270 -109.87 -63.05 71.91
C GLN A 270 -111.40 -63.07 72.03
N TYR A 271 -112.13 -62.87 70.92
CA TYR A 271 -113.59 -62.98 70.89
C TYR A 271 -114.07 -64.40 71.23
N GLN A 272 -113.50 -65.42 70.60
CA GLN A 272 -113.80 -66.84 70.89
C GLN A 272 -113.48 -67.20 72.36
N LEU A 273 -112.39 -66.65 72.92
CA LEU A 273 -112.02 -66.87 74.32
C LEU A 273 -113.01 -66.20 75.29
N HIS A 274 -113.49 -64.99 74.99
CA HIS A 274 -114.53 -64.34 75.79
C HIS A 274 -115.85 -65.12 75.73
N GLU A 275 -116.30 -65.56 74.56
CA GLU A 275 -117.50 -66.39 74.44
C GLU A 275 -117.34 -67.73 75.20
N ALA A 276 -116.14 -68.34 75.16
CA ALA A 276 -115.84 -69.53 75.94
C ALA A 276 -115.81 -69.26 77.45
N GLN A 277 -115.34 -68.09 77.89
CA GLN A 277 -115.37 -67.67 79.30
C GLN A 277 -116.79 -67.44 79.79
N GLU A 278 -117.67 -66.83 78.99
CA GLU A 278 -119.09 -66.66 79.30
C GLU A 278 -119.79 -68.02 79.42
N ARG A 279 -119.56 -68.94 78.48
CA ARG A 279 -120.05 -70.33 78.57
C ARG A 279 -119.52 -71.07 79.81
N ILE A 280 -118.25 -70.89 80.17
CA ILE A 280 -117.66 -71.47 81.39
C ILE A 280 -118.27 -70.85 82.66
N ALA A 281 -118.59 -69.55 82.66
CA ALA A 281 -119.24 -68.89 83.80
C ALA A 281 -120.64 -69.48 84.05
N LEU A 282 -121.45 -69.63 82.99
CA LEU A 282 -122.76 -70.29 83.06
C LEU A 282 -122.65 -71.74 83.58
N LEU A 283 -121.77 -72.55 83.00
CA LEU A 283 -121.52 -73.92 83.47
C LEU A 283 -120.96 -73.98 84.90
N SER A 284 -120.28 -72.94 85.37
CA SER A 284 -119.77 -72.84 86.74
C SER A 284 -120.85 -72.44 87.74
N GLU A 285 -121.88 -71.71 87.32
CA GLU A 285 -123.08 -71.45 88.10
C GLU A 285 -123.91 -72.74 88.27
N GLU A 286 -124.18 -73.44 87.16
CA GLU A 286 -124.82 -74.78 87.16
C GLU A 286 -124.05 -75.79 88.02
N LEU A 287 -122.72 -75.84 87.91
CA LEU A 287 -121.89 -76.72 88.71
C LEU A 287 -121.78 -76.24 90.18
N GLY A 288 -122.01 -74.95 90.44
CA GLY A 288 -122.20 -74.40 91.78
C GLY A 288 -123.51 -74.86 92.43
N ASP A 289 -124.59 -75.01 91.67
CA ASP A 289 -125.82 -75.65 92.12
C ASP A 289 -125.60 -77.15 92.39
N ALA A 290 -125.01 -77.87 91.44
CA ALA A 290 -124.66 -79.29 91.62
C ALA A 290 -123.67 -79.54 92.77
N ARG A 291 -122.81 -78.56 93.12
CA ARG A 291 -121.98 -78.62 94.32
C ARG A 291 -122.73 -78.31 95.61
N ARG A 292 -123.68 -77.36 95.61
CA ARG A 292 -124.60 -77.19 96.76
C ARG A 292 -125.41 -78.46 97.02
N GLU A 293 -125.73 -79.23 95.98
CA GLU A 293 -126.29 -80.59 96.11
C GLU A 293 -125.26 -81.61 96.63
N HIS A 294 -124.04 -81.65 96.09
CA HIS A 294 -123.05 -82.69 96.42
C HIS A 294 -122.28 -82.46 97.74
N GLU A 295 -122.15 -81.22 98.21
CA GLU A 295 -121.51 -80.84 99.48
C GLU A 295 -122.33 -81.30 100.70
N SER A 296 -123.61 -81.66 100.49
CA SER A 296 -124.43 -82.39 101.46
C SER A 296 -123.94 -83.83 101.75
N ARG A 297 -122.99 -84.38 100.98
CA ARG A 297 -122.90 -85.82 100.75
C ARG A 297 -121.52 -86.48 100.90
N ALA A 298 -120.42 -85.74 101.10
CA ALA A 298 -119.08 -86.34 101.17
C ALA A 298 -118.09 -85.61 102.09
N LEU A 299 -117.61 -86.33 103.12
CA LEU A 299 -116.39 -86.04 103.88
C LEU A 299 -115.53 -87.31 103.94
N SER A 300 -114.22 -87.16 104.18
CA SER A 300 -113.18 -88.21 104.19
C SER A 300 -112.81 -88.76 102.78
N THR A 301 -111.61 -89.28 102.51
CA THR A 301 -110.39 -89.50 103.33
C THR A 301 -109.12 -89.14 102.51
N GLY A 302 -108.00 -88.81 103.16
CA GLY A 302 -106.72 -88.49 102.49
C GLY A 302 -105.93 -89.72 101.96
N PRO A 303 -104.94 -89.50 101.07
CA PRO A 303 -104.21 -90.56 100.34
C PRO A 303 -103.07 -91.22 101.14
N SER A 304 -102.51 -92.31 100.58
CA SER A 304 -101.56 -93.21 101.26
C SER A 304 -100.10 -93.10 100.79
N ALA A 305 -99.19 -93.70 101.57
CA ALA A 305 -97.73 -93.58 101.41
C ALA A 305 -97.15 -93.97 100.03
N GLN A 306 -97.85 -94.80 99.23
CA GLN A 306 -97.41 -95.14 97.87
C GLN A 306 -97.29 -93.90 96.97
N GLU A 307 -98.10 -92.88 97.20
CA GLU A 307 -98.08 -91.64 96.43
C GLU A 307 -96.82 -90.81 96.73
N VAL A 308 -96.30 -90.87 97.97
CA VAL A 308 -95.03 -90.22 98.35
C VAL A 308 -93.85 -90.84 97.60
N THR A 309 -93.79 -92.17 97.47
CA THR A 309 -92.72 -92.86 96.70
C THR A 309 -92.79 -92.52 95.20
N ARG A 310 -94.00 -92.39 94.65
CA ARG A 310 -94.22 -91.94 93.27
C ARG A 310 -93.79 -90.47 93.06
N LEU A 311 -94.03 -89.60 94.04
CA LEU A 311 -93.62 -88.20 93.99
C LEU A 311 -92.09 -88.04 94.07
N LEU A 312 -91.41 -88.85 94.88
CA LEU A 312 -89.94 -88.85 94.99
C LEU A 312 -89.27 -89.28 93.68
N SER A 313 -89.66 -90.42 93.12
CA SER A 313 -89.12 -90.90 91.83
C SER A 313 -89.44 -89.93 90.68
N ALA A 314 -90.62 -89.30 90.69
CA ALA A 314 -90.97 -88.23 89.75
C ALA A 314 -90.17 -86.93 89.97
N ALA A 315 -89.60 -86.70 91.15
CA ALA A 315 -88.68 -85.58 91.41
C ALA A 315 -87.26 -85.92 90.94
N GLU A 316 -86.76 -87.12 91.21
CA GLU A 316 -85.44 -87.60 90.75
C GLU A 316 -85.31 -87.50 89.22
N VAL A 317 -86.31 -87.97 88.46
CA VAL A 317 -86.33 -87.87 87.00
C VAL A 317 -86.35 -86.41 86.52
N LYS A 318 -87.04 -85.51 87.22
CA LYS A 318 -87.02 -84.06 86.91
C LYS A 318 -85.68 -83.40 87.21
N TYR A 319 -84.97 -83.84 88.25
CA TYR A 319 -83.65 -83.31 88.59
C TYR A 319 -82.58 -83.84 87.64
N GLU A 320 -82.55 -85.13 87.28
CA GLU A 320 -81.57 -85.63 86.31
C GLU A 320 -81.84 -85.08 84.89
N SER A 321 -83.10 -84.91 84.47
CA SER A 321 -83.39 -84.23 83.20
C SER A 321 -82.89 -82.78 83.22
N ARG A 322 -83.11 -82.05 84.32
CA ARG A 322 -82.63 -80.67 84.51
C ARG A 322 -81.10 -80.58 84.55
N ILE A 323 -80.42 -81.54 85.18
CA ILE A 323 -78.96 -81.66 85.17
C ILE A 323 -78.46 -81.95 83.75
N SER A 324 -79.14 -82.83 82.99
CA SER A 324 -78.80 -83.09 81.58
C SER A 324 -78.92 -81.83 80.71
N ASP A 325 -79.95 -81.00 80.95
CA ASP A 325 -80.16 -79.75 80.20
C ASP A 325 -79.17 -78.67 80.61
N LEU A 326 -78.77 -78.60 81.89
CA LEU A 326 -77.70 -77.72 82.35
C LEU A 326 -76.34 -78.13 81.77
N ARG A 327 -76.03 -79.43 81.70
CA ARG A 327 -74.82 -79.95 81.01
C ARG A 327 -74.82 -79.58 79.52
N LYS A 328 -75.95 -79.77 78.80
CA LYS A 328 -76.10 -79.34 77.39
C LYS A 328 -75.87 -77.85 77.23
N ARG A 329 -76.51 -77.00 78.06
CA ARG A 329 -76.38 -75.54 78.03
C ARG A 329 -74.95 -75.09 78.30
N LEU A 330 -74.26 -75.69 79.29
CA LEU A 330 -72.85 -75.39 79.56
C LEU A 330 -72.00 -75.69 78.32
N SER A 331 -72.14 -76.87 77.73
CA SER A 331 -71.39 -77.24 76.51
C SER A 331 -71.70 -76.38 75.28
N ALA A 332 -72.85 -75.68 75.27
CA ALA A 332 -73.20 -74.73 74.22
C ALA A 332 -72.51 -73.39 74.45
N VAL A 333 -72.57 -72.85 75.66
CA VAL A 333 -71.88 -71.61 76.06
C VAL A 333 -70.35 -71.76 75.95
N GLU A 334 -69.80 -72.95 76.23
CA GLU A 334 -68.37 -73.25 76.02
C GLU A 334 -67.98 -73.20 74.54
N ARG A 335 -68.82 -73.71 73.63
CA ARG A 335 -68.61 -73.59 72.18
C ARG A 335 -68.80 -72.16 71.67
N GLU A 336 -69.85 -71.46 72.11
CA GLU A 336 -70.09 -70.05 71.79
C GLU A 336 -68.92 -69.15 72.23
N ARG A 337 -68.27 -69.47 73.37
CA ARG A 337 -67.01 -68.84 73.79
C ARG A 337 -65.88 -69.17 72.82
N ASP A 338 -65.63 -70.45 72.55
CA ASP A 338 -64.47 -70.88 71.74
C ASP A 338 -64.57 -70.38 70.28
N GLU A 339 -65.77 -70.39 69.72
CA GLU A 339 -66.11 -69.79 68.42
C GLU A 339 -65.88 -68.26 68.44
N GLY A 340 -66.32 -67.58 69.51
CA GLY A 340 -66.07 -66.16 69.72
C GLY A 340 -64.57 -65.80 69.87
N GLU A 341 -63.81 -66.56 70.66
CA GLU A 341 -62.37 -66.37 70.84
C GLU A 341 -61.60 -66.61 69.53
N ALA A 342 -62.02 -67.58 68.71
CA ALA A 342 -61.49 -67.81 67.37
C ALA A 342 -61.82 -66.63 66.42
N GLU A 343 -63.06 -66.14 66.42
CA GLU A 343 -63.45 -64.96 65.64
C GLU A 343 -62.66 -63.70 66.03
N TRP A 344 -62.50 -63.42 67.33
CA TRP A 344 -61.72 -62.28 67.80
C TRP A 344 -60.24 -62.42 67.43
N SER A 345 -59.68 -63.62 67.51
CA SER A 345 -58.31 -63.91 67.09
C SER A 345 -58.10 -63.70 65.58
N HIS A 346 -59.09 -64.08 64.75
CA HIS A 346 -59.06 -63.84 63.30
C HIS A 346 -59.13 -62.34 63.00
N LYS A 347 -60.12 -61.63 63.55
CA LYS A 347 -60.33 -60.19 63.36
C LYS A 347 -59.13 -59.37 63.82
N LEU A 348 -58.50 -59.74 64.93
CA LEU A 348 -57.26 -59.10 65.42
C LEU A 348 -56.08 -59.35 64.47
N SER A 349 -55.95 -60.57 63.94
CA SER A 349 -54.90 -60.93 62.98
C SER A 349 -55.07 -60.21 61.63
N GLU A 350 -56.30 -59.99 61.19
CA GLU A 350 -56.61 -59.16 60.02
C GLU A 350 -56.26 -57.69 60.28
N LYS A 351 -56.71 -57.11 61.40
CA LYS A 351 -56.39 -55.71 61.73
C LYS A 351 -54.89 -55.46 61.96
N MET A 352 -54.13 -56.47 62.39
CA MET A 352 -52.66 -56.41 62.41
C MET A 352 -52.08 -56.31 60.99
N ARG A 353 -52.53 -57.15 60.05
CA ARG A 353 -52.12 -57.09 58.64
C ARG A 353 -52.54 -55.80 57.95
N ASP A 354 -53.74 -55.30 58.23
CA ASP A 354 -54.21 -54.00 57.73
C ASP A 354 -53.26 -52.89 58.18
N LEU A 355 -52.93 -52.84 59.48
CA LEU A 355 -52.00 -51.86 60.05
C LEU A 355 -50.57 -51.99 59.49
N GLU A 356 -50.11 -53.20 59.20
CA GLU A 356 -48.82 -53.44 58.55
C GLU A 356 -48.82 -52.97 57.09
N SER A 357 -49.88 -53.24 56.33
CA SER A 357 -50.04 -52.75 54.95
C SER A 357 -50.11 -51.23 54.89
N LEU A 358 -50.85 -50.59 55.80
CA LEU A 358 -50.95 -49.13 55.92
C LEU A 358 -49.59 -48.50 56.31
N LYS A 359 -48.82 -49.13 57.21
CA LYS A 359 -47.44 -48.72 57.52
C LYS A 359 -46.52 -48.85 56.31
N ALA A 360 -46.63 -49.93 55.53
CA ALA A 360 -45.84 -50.12 54.32
C ALA A 360 -46.14 -49.03 53.27
N VAL A 361 -47.43 -48.75 53.01
CA VAL A 361 -47.88 -47.68 52.09
C VAL A 361 -47.47 -46.29 52.58
N LEU A 362 -47.57 -46.02 53.88
CA LEU A 362 -47.12 -44.76 54.47
C LEU A 362 -45.59 -44.58 54.31
N ASN A 363 -44.80 -45.63 54.54
CA ASN A 363 -43.36 -45.60 54.39
C ASN A 363 -42.92 -45.45 52.92
N SER A 364 -43.60 -46.09 51.96
CA SER A 364 -43.32 -45.88 50.53
C SER A 364 -43.75 -44.49 50.05
N SER A 365 -44.88 -43.96 50.56
CA SER A 365 -45.33 -42.60 50.28
C SER A 365 -44.37 -41.55 50.86
N ALA A 366 -43.81 -41.79 52.05
CA ALA A 366 -42.77 -40.94 52.64
C ALA A 366 -41.50 -40.90 51.78
N LYS A 367 -41.00 -42.05 51.32
CA LYS A 367 -39.83 -42.14 50.43
C LYS A 367 -40.06 -41.47 49.08
N SER A 368 -41.20 -41.71 48.43
CA SER A 368 -41.58 -41.03 47.18
C SER A 368 -41.50 -39.51 47.34
N ARG A 369 -42.01 -38.97 48.45
CA ARG A 369 -41.94 -37.52 48.76
C ARG A 369 -40.53 -37.02 49.06
N GLU A 370 -39.66 -37.86 49.60
CA GLU A 370 -38.24 -37.54 49.84
C GLU A 370 -37.50 -37.47 48.49
N GLU A 371 -37.67 -38.47 47.62
CA GLU A 371 -37.14 -38.53 46.26
C GLU A 371 -37.71 -37.39 45.36
N GLU A 372 -39.00 -37.07 45.48
CA GLU A 372 -39.64 -35.91 44.85
C GLU A 372 -39.07 -34.58 45.37
N SER A 373 -38.71 -34.50 46.66
CA SER A 373 -38.12 -33.29 47.25
C SER A 373 -36.65 -33.12 46.87
N GLU A 374 -35.87 -34.20 46.81
CA GLU A 374 -34.47 -34.17 46.36
C GLU A 374 -34.39 -33.77 44.89
N SER A 375 -35.20 -34.40 44.02
CA SER A 375 -35.27 -34.04 42.60
C SER A 375 -35.76 -32.61 42.39
N ALA A 376 -36.80 -32.16 43.10
CA ALA A 376 -37.25 -30.77 43.06
C ALA A 376 -36.20 -29.76 43.57
N ASN A 377 -35.30 -30.16 44.49
CA ASN A 377 -34.19 -29.32 44.93
C ASN A 377 -33.06 -29.28 43.90
N SER A 378 -32.69 -30.42 43.29
CA SER A 378 -31.68 -30.44 42.22
C SER A 378 -32.08 -29.57 41.01
N LEU A 379 -33.37 -29.59 40.64
CA LEU A 379 -33.92 -28.72 39.59
C LEU A 379 -33.91 -27.23 39.98
N ARG A 380 -34.04 -26.89 41.28
CA ARG A 380 -33.89 -25.50 41.75
C ARG A 380 -32.43 -25.04 41.65
N GLU A 381 -31.49 -25.88 42.04
CA GLU A 381 -30.05 -25.60 41.94
C GLU A 381 -29.62 -25.40 40.48
N GLU A 382 -30.09 -26.25 39.56
CA GLU A 382 -29.87 -26.08 38.11
C GLU A 382 -30.51 -24.79 37.57
N ILE A 383 -31.76 -24.50 37.95
CA ILE A 383 -32.45 -23.25 37.59
C ILE A 383 -31.69 -22.01 38.10
N ASP A 384 -31.16 -22.03 39.32
CA ASP A 384 -30.41 -20.91 39.88
C ASP A 384 -29.00 -20.79 39.28
N ALA A 385 -28.34 -21.90 38.94
CA ALA A 385 -27.10 -21.89 38.16
C ALA A 385 -27.33 -21.22 36.78
N LEU A 386 -28.35 -21.67 36.03
CA LEU A 386 -28.71 -21.09 34.72
C LEU A 386 -29.09 -19.60 34.81
N LYS A 387 -29.71 -19.14 35.91
CA LYS A 387 -29.92 -17.70 36.16
C LYS A 387 -28.60 -16.95 36.33
N THR A 388 -27.62 -17.50 37.06
CA THR A 388 -26.31 -16.85 37.20
C THR A 388 -25.55 -16.80 35.88
N GLU A 389 -25.60 -17.87 35.07
CA GLU A 389 -25.01 -17.85 33.72
C GLU A 389 -25.67 -16.77 32.85
N LEU A 390 -27.01 -16.71 32.80
CA LEU A 390 -27.74 -15.65 32.09
C LEU A 390 -27.34 -14.24 32.54
N GLN A 391 -27.11 -14.01 33.84
CA GLN A 391 -26.61 -12.74 34.35
C GLN A 391 -25.18 -12.44 33.87
N THR A 392 -24.28 -13.43 33.83
CA THR A 392 -22.92 -13.23 33.28
C THR A 392 -22.93 -12.95 31.78
N TYR A 393 -23.79 -13.61 31.00
CA TYR A 393 -23.96 -13.33 29.57
C TYR A 393 -24.56 -11.94 29.35
N GLN A 394 -25.55 -11.51 30.14
CA GLN A 394 -26.09 -10.14 30.09
C GLN A 394 -25.01 -9.10 30.40
N ALA A 395 -24.20 -9.30 31.45
CA ALA A 395 -23.09 -8.43 31.78
C ALA A 395 -22.05 -8.36 30.64
N ARG A 396 -21.71 -9.49 30.01
CA ARG A 396 -20.79 -9.54 28.87
C ARG A 396 -21.36 -8.86 27.62
N ILE A 397 -22.66 -8.96 27.38
CA ILE A 397 -23.34 -8.23 26.28
C ILE A 397 -23.28 -6.71 26.52
N LEU A 398 -23.48 -6.25 27.76
CA LEU A 398 -23.34 -4.83 28.11
C LEU A 398 -21.89 -4.34 27.96
N GLU A 399 -20.91 -5.15 28.38
CA GLU A 399 -19.49 -4.83 28.20
C GLU A 399 -19.11 -4.74 26.71
N LEU A 400 -19.56 -5.69 25.89
CA LEU A 400 -19.30 -5.69 24.45
C LEU A 400 -19.97 -4.50 23.73
N LYS A 401 -21.19 -4.11 24.11
CA LYS A 401 -21.81 -2.86 23.62
C LYS A 401 -20.95 -1.65 23.96
N ALA A 402 -20.56 -1.52 25.23
CA ALA A 402 -19.66 -0.45 25.67
C ALA A 402 -18.25 -0.52 25.05
N GLN A 403 -17.84 -1.63 24.42
CA GLN A 403 -16.62 -1.69 23.58
C GLN A 403 -16.90 -1.20 22.15
N VAL A 404 -18.04 -1.57 21.55
CA VAL A 404 -18.49 -1.07 20.24
C VAL A 404 -18.70 0.44 20.26
N ASP A 405 -19.35 0.99 21.29
CA ASP A 405 -19.59 2.43 21.41
C ASP A 405 -18.26 3.22 21.43
N ARG A 406 -17.28 2.76 22.22
CA ARG A 406 -15.91 3.33 22.25
C ARG A 406 -15.16 3.16 20.94
N ALA A 407 -15.38 2.07 20.20
CA ALA A 407 -14.77 1.89 18.89
C ALA A 407 -15.34 2.90 17.86
N ALA A 408 -16.65 3.14 17.90
CA ALA A 408 -17.31 4.14 17.06
C ALA A 408 -16.86 5.59 17.40
N GLU A 409 -16.66 5.92 18.68
CA GLU A 409 -16.05 7.20 19.07
C GLU A 409 -14.64 7.37 18.48
N VAL A 410 -13.79 6.34 18.54
CA VAL A 410 -12.44 6.37 17.96
C VAL A 410 -12.47 6.45 16.43
N GLU A 411 -13.36 5.72 15.76
CA GLU A 411 -13.54 5.79 14.31
C GLU A 411 -14.00 7.18 13.85
N ASN A 412 -14.93 7.80 14.57
CA ASN A 412 -15.41 9.14 14.29
C ASN A 412 -14.32 10.20 14.50
N ASN A 413 -13.52 10.07 15.57
CA ASN A 413 -12.38 10.95 15.81
C ASN A 413 -11.33 10.82 14.68
N ALA A 414 -11.00 9.59 14.26
CA ALA A 414 -10.11 9.35 13.12
C ALA A 414 -10.67 9.93 11.81
N HIS A 415 -11.99 9.85 11.59
CA HIS A 415 -12.65 10.52 10.46
C HIS A 415 -12.52 12.04 10.51
N THR A 416 -12.65 12.67 11.69
CA THR A 416 -12.44 14.13 11.81
C THR A 416 -10.98 14.54 11.59
N GLU A 417 -10.01 13.78 12.09
CA GLU A 417 -8.58 14.02 11.83
C GLU A 417 -8.23 13.87 10.34
N VAL A 418 -8.74 12.84 9.67
CA VAL A 418 -8.59 12.66 8.21
C VAL A 418 -9.27 13.80 7.44
N GLY A 419 -10.42 14.29 7.91
CA GLY A 419 -11.09 15.48 7.36
C GLY A 419 -10.22 16.73 7.46
N GLU A 420 -9.63 17.00 8.62
CA GLU A 420 -8.69 18.11 8.82
C GLU A 420 -7.43 17.99 7.95
N LEU A 421 -6.83 16.80 7.87
CA LEU A 421 -5.64 16.57 7.06
C LEU A 421 -5.93 16.79 5.57
N ASN A 422 -7.09 16.32 5.07
CA ASN A 422 -7.52 16.60 3.71
C ASN A 422 -7.74 18.10 3.46
N ALA A 423 -8.36 18.84 4.39
CA ALA A 423 -8.52 20.29 4.28
C ALA A 423 -7.17 21.03 4.23
N ARG A 424 -6.19 20.59 5.04
CA ARG A 424 -4.81 21.12 5.02
C ARG A 424 -4.09 20.79 3.70
N ILE A 425 -4.28 19.59 3.15
CA ILE A 425 -3.74 19.19 1.84
C ILE A 425 -4.28 20.09 0.73
N VAL A 426 -5.60 20.33 0.68
CA VAL A 426 -6.23 21.22 -0.31
C VAL A 426 -5.71 22.65 -0.19
N ALA A 427 -5.59 23.19 1.04
CA ALA A 427 -5.03 24.53 1.27
C ALA A 427 -3.56 24.65 0.79
N ILE A 428 -2.74 23.61 1.02
CA ILE A 428 -1.35 23.57 0.54
C ILE A 428 -1.28 23.45 -0.99
N GLN A 429 -2.17 22.64 -1.61
CA GLN A 429 -2.27 22.55 -3.07
C GLN A 429 -2.61 23.90 -3.69
N GLN A 430 -3.60 24.63 -3.14
CA GLN A 430 -3.97 25.96 -3.62
C GLN A 430 -2.80 26.96 -3.47
N LEU A 431 -2.08 26.96 -2.35
CA LEU A 431 -0.88 27.80 -2.17
C LEU A 431 0.23 27.48 -3.18
N VAL A 432 0.38 26.22 -3.59
CA VAL A 432 1.32 25.79 -4.64
C VAL A 432 0.86 26.24 -6.02
N GLU A 433 -0.45 26.23 -6.30
CA GLU A 433 -1.01 26.74 -7.56
C GLU A 433 -0.90 28.26 -7.66
N ASP A 434 -1.24 29.00 -6.60
CA ASP A 434 -0.99 30.45 -6.49
C ASP A 434 0.50 30.79 -6.64
N GLY A 435 1.38 29.92 -6.13
CA GLY A 435 2.83 30.02 -6.29
C GLY A 435 3.27 29.89 -7.74
N LYS A 436 2.81 28.84 -8.43
CA LYS A 436 3.06 28.61 -9.88
C LYS A 436 2.49 29.74 -10.75
N ALA A 437 1.30 30.25 -10.41
CA ALA A 437 0.67 31.36 -11.12
C ALA A 437 1.51 32.65 -11.01
N ARG A 438 1.96 32.99 -9.80
CA ARG A 438 2.88 34.11 -9.56
C ARG A 438 4.23 33.92 -10.25
N GLU A 439 4.77 32.70 -10.26
CA GLU A 439 6.02 32.41 -10.98
C GLU A 439 5.85 32.61 -12.50
N ALA A 440 4.73 32.15 -13.08
CA ALA A 440 4.40 32.36 -14.49
C ALA A 440 4.26 33.85 -14.85
N GLN A 441 3.61 34.64 -13.98
CA GLN A 441 3.53 36.11 -14.12
C GLN A 441 4.91 36.78 -14.04
N LEU A 442 5.76 36.38 -13.09
CA LEU A 442 7.13 36.90 -12.99
C LEU A 442 7.97 36.52 -14.21
N ARG A 443 7.81 35.31 -14.78
CA ARG A 443 8.46 34.90 -16.03
C ARG A 443 7.99 35.73 -17.22
N THR A 444 6.71 36.03 -17.37
CA THR A 444 6.21 36.89 -18.46
C THR A 444 6.65 38.34 -18.28
N HIS A 445 6.54 38.91 -17.08
CA HIS A 445 7.07 40.26 -16.79
C HIS A 445 8.59 40.35 -17.05
N ASN A 446 9.38 39.35 -16.67
CA ASN A 446 10.81 39.33 -16.95
C ASN A 446 11.12 39.21 -18.46
N LYS A 447 10.29 38.49 -19.23
CA LYS A 447 10.36 38.48 -20.70
C LYS A 447 10.08 39.87 -21.27
N THR A 448 8.98 40.52 -20.86
CA THR A 448 8.63 41.88 -21.29
C THR A 448 9.74 42.87 -20.96
N LEU A 449 10.31 42.84 -19.74
CA LEU A 449 11.42 43.70 -19.35
C LEU A 449 12.70 43.46 -20.20
N ARG A 450 12.97 42.22 -20.63
CA ARG A 450 14.06 41.92 -21.60
C ARG A 450 13.75 42.40 -23.02
N GLU A 451 12.48 42.55 -23.38
CA GLU A 451 12.06 43.09 -24.68
C GLU A 451 12.09 44.63 -24.66
N GLU A 452 11.61 45.27 -23.61
CA GLU A 452 11.77 46.72 -23.39
C GLU A 452 13.24 47.11 -23.25
N LEU A 453 14.06 46.33 -22.53
CA LEU A 453 15.51 46.58 -22.45
C LEU A 453 16.17 46.51 -23.83
N ARG A 454 15.79 45.56 -24.69
CA ARG A 454 16.29 45.51 -26.08
C ARG A 454 15.80 46.68 -26.92
N LYS A 455 14.54 47.12 -26.76
CA LYS A 455 14.02 48.32 -27.44
C LYS A 455 14.82 49.56 -27.01
N VAL A 456 15.01 49.77 -25.70
CA VAL A 456 15.79 50.87 -25.14
C VAL A 456 17.26 50.79 -25.55
N GLN A 457 17.88 49.62 -25.58
CA GLN A 457 19.23 49.44 -26.13
C GLN A 457 19.29 49.77 -27.64
N SER A 458 18.27 49.38 -28.41
CA SER A 458 18.23 49.68 -29.85
C SER A 458 18.00 51.17 -30.14
N SER A 459 17.19 51.88 -29.34
CA SER A 459 16.99 53.32 -29.47
C SER A 459 18.16 54.13 -28.91
N ALA A 460 18.79 53.67 -27.83
CA ALA A 460 20.06 54.22 -27.36
C ALA A 460 21.16 54.07 -28.41
N ALA A 461 21.31 52.90 -29.03
CA ALA A 461 22.25 52.68 -30.13
C ALA A 461 21.91 53.52 -31.38
N LEU A 462 20.62 53.79 -31.64
CA LEU A 462 20.19 54.70 -32.72
C LEU A 462 20.59 56.16 -32.42
N LEU A 463 20.41 56.61 -31.18
CA LEU A 463 20.79 57.94 -30.69
C LEU A 463 22.32 58.11 -30.61
N GLU A 464 23.06 57.08 -30.21
CA GLU A 464 24.52 57.04 -30.19
C GLU A 464 25.09 57.10 -31.61
N ARG A 465 24.47 56.39 -32.56
CA ARG A 465 24.75 56.50 -34.01
C ARG A 465 24.35 57.86 -34.62
N GLN A 466 23.64 58.70 -33.87
CA GLN A 466 23.31 60.09 -34.21
C GLN A 466 24.22 61.12 -33.55
N ARG A 467 25.19 60.71 -32.70
CA ARG A 467 26.17 61.60 -32.06
C ARG A 467 27.54 61.43 -32.69
N ASN A 468 28.27 62.54 -32.85
CA ASN A 468 29.59 62.54 -33.47
C ASN A 468 30.60 61.70 -32.66
N PRO A 469 31.59 61.06 -33.33
CA PRO A 469 32.59 60.23 -32.66
C PRO A 469 33.54 61.07 -31.80
N GLY A 470 33.37 61.02 -30.49
CA GLY A 470 34.25 61.69 -29.53
C GLY A 470 33.71 61.62 -28.09
N VAL A 471 34.62 61.66 -27.11
CA VAL A 471 34.34 61.57 -25.66
C VAL A 471 33.70 60.24 -25.23
N GLY A 472 34.53 59.19 -25.18
CA GLY A 472 34.29 58.05 -24.30
C GLY A 472 35.05 58.24 -22.98
N TYR A 473 34.44 57.82 -21.87
CA TYR A 473 35.14 57.57 -20.60
C TYR A 473 34.68 56.22 -20.06
N TRP A 474 35.62 55.27 -19.95
CA TRP A 474 35.36 53.88 -19.57
C TRP A 474 35.59 53.64 -18.06
N ALA A 475 35.01 52.54 -17.61
CA ALA A 475 34.96 52.02 -16.25
C ALA A 475 36.27 52.01 -15.41
N SER A 476 36.08 52.09 -14.10
CA SER A 476 36.91 51.45 -13.07
C SER A 476 35.93 50.65 -12.18
N ARG A 477 36.09 49.34 -11.92
CA ARG A 477 37.08 48.68 -11.03
C ARG A 477 37.12 49.24 -9.58
N GLN A 478 37.23 48.45 -8.51
CA GLN A 478 36.99 47.00 -8.28
C GLN A 478 37.10 46.69 -6.76
N GLU A 479 36.13 45.95 -6.19
CA GLU A 479 36.28 44.95 -5.09
C GLU A 479 36.98 45.28 -3.76
N SER A 480 36.26 45.15 -2.65
CA SER A 480 36.76 44.49 -1.42
C SER A 480 35.60 44.10 -0.48
N SER A 481 35.50 42.82 -0.11
CA SER A 481 34.76 42.37 1.10
C SER A 481 35.74 42.29 2.27
N PRO A 482 35.27 42.47 3.52
CA PRO A 482 35.19 41.29 4.39
C PRO A 482 33.95 41.23 5.30
N GLU A 483 33.77 40.09 5.95
CA GLU A 483 32.74 39.83 6.96
C GLU A 483 33.09 40.44 8.34
N MET A 484 32.08 40.78 9.16
CA MET A 484 31.76 40.02 10.40
C MET A 484 30.82 40.75 11.39
N ARG A 485 29.90 39.94 11.95
CA ARG A 485 29.32 39.98 13.33
C ARG A 485 28.46 41.18 13.82
N SER A 486 27.33 40.79 14.40
CA SER A 486 26.44 41.51 15.35
C SER A 486 27.14 41.71 16.74
N PRO A 487 26.51 42.26 17.83
CA PRO A 487 25.08 42.60 18.06
C PRO A 487 24.79 43.90 18.88
N ARG A 488 23.51 44.05 19.34
CA ARG A 488 22.99 44.96 20.41
C ARG A 488 22.89 46.48 20.07
N SER A 489 22.00 47.28 20.68
CA SER A 489 20.72 47.02 21.40
C SER A 489 19.95 48.30 21.80
N SER A 490 18.61 48.28 21.69
CA SER A 490 17.62 48.96 22.56
C SER A 490 17.48 50.50 22.59
N VAL A 491 16.38 50.95 23.23
CA VAL A 491 15.87 52.31 23.58
C VAL A 491 15.50 53.24 22.41
N SER A 492 14.41 54.03 22.42
CA SER A 492 13.20 54.10 23.28
C SER A 492 12.08 54.86 22.49
N ASP A 493 10.79 54.51 22.60
CA ASP A 493 9.76 55.10 23.50
C ASP A 493 9.46 56.60 23.18
N LEU A 494 8.23 57.11 22.97
CA LEU A 494 6.96 56.94 23.71
C LEU A 494 5.68 57.29 22.88
N THR A 495 4.56 56.57 23.13
CA THR A 495 3.13 57.07 23.13
C THR A 495 2.47 57.65 21.84
N THR A 496 1.13 57.68 21.65
CA THR A 496 -0.05 57.37 22.51
C THR A 496 -1.30 56.96 21.69
N ARG A 497 -2.17 56.11 22.28
CA ARG A 497 -3.65 55.95 22.06
C ARG A 497 -4.15 55.46 20.67
N ASP A 498 -5.32 54.82 20.54
CA ASP A 498 -6.37 54.48 21.54
C ASP A 498 -6.90 53.02 21.40
N THR A 499 -7.86 52.62 22.24
CA THR A 499 -8.28 51.21 22.51
C THR A 499 -9.79 50.95 22.23
N PRO A 500 -10.44 49.81 22.60
CA PRO A 500 -10.02 48.44 23.01
C PRO A 500 -10.60 47.36 22.03
N SER A 501 -10.73 46.03 22.24
CA SER A 501 -10.49 45.00 23.29
C SER A 501 -10.03 43.67 22.58
N ARG A 502 -9.54 42.54 23.14
CA ARG A 502 -9.48 41.90 24.48
C ARG A 502 -10.79 41.19 24.96
N PRO A 503 -10.78 40.03 25.67
CA PRO A 503 -9.73 39.02 25.96
C PRO A 503 -10.05 37.59 25.40
N GLY A 504 -9.19 36.58 25.51
CA GLY A 504 -7.77 36.55 25.92
C GLY A 504 -7.36 35.29 26.70
N SER A 505 -6.24 34.67 26.32
CA SER A 505 -5.58 33.58 27.05
C SER A 505 -4.50 34.13 28.01
N PRO A 506 -4.14 33.41 29.10
CA PRO A 506 -2.89 33.62 29.82
C PRO A 506 -1.82 32.62 29.37
N ALA A 507 -0.55 33.04 29.39
CA ALA A 507 0.61 32.17 29.19
C ALA A 507 1.60 32.36 30.34
N VAL A 508 2.30 31.29 30.72
CA VAL A 508 3.56 31.36 31.46
C VAL A 508 4.52 30.36 30.83
N ALA A 509 5.72 30.81 30.51
CA ALA A 509 6.83 29.96 30.13
C ALA A 509 8.00 30.19 31.08
N LYS A 510 8.58 29.11 31.62
CA LYS A 510 9.98 29.03 32.04
C LYS A 510 10.36 27.57 32.22
N SER A 511 11.56 27.25 31.74
CA SER A 511 12.18 25.93 31.85
C SER A 511 12.81 25.75 33.23
N ASP A 512 12.21 24.89 34.05
CA ASP A 512 12.97 23.99 34.92
C ASP A 512 12.85 22.60 34.28
N GLU A 513 13.98 21.91 34.14
CA GLU A 513 14.17 20.52 33.68
C GLU A 513 13.05 19.95 32.77
N GLU A 514 13.29 19.90 31.46
CA GLU A 514 12.44 19.18 30.49
C GLU A 514 12.61 17.66 30.68
N ILE A 515 12.12 17.16 31.81
CA ILE A 515 12.13 15.75 32.21
C ILE A 515 11.43 14.98 31.09
N ASN A 516 12.18 14.09 30.44
CA ASN A 516 11.66 13.29 29.34
C ASN A 516 10.50 12.42 29.85
N VAL A 517 9.28 12.89 29.62
CA VAL A 517 8.05 12.34 30.21
C VAL A 517 7.83 10.90 29.78
N GLU A 518 8.30 10.55 28.58
CA GLU A 518 8.21 9.20 28.01
C GLU A 518 9.16 8.22 28.70
N TYR A 519 10.39 8.66 29.02
CA TYR A 519 11.32 7.89 29.85
C TYR A 519 10.79 7.70 31.28
N LEU A 520 10.25 8.76 31.90
CA LEU A 520 9.66 8.69 33.24
C LEU A 520 8.41 7.78 33.25
N ARG A 521 7.56 7.86 32.22
CA ARG A 521 6.39 6.98 32.01
C ARG A 521 6.80 5.51 31.93
N ASN A 522 7.85 5.18 31.18
CA ASN A 522 8.32 3.81 31.04
C ASN A 522 8.89 3.26 32.36
N ILE A 523 9.63 4.07 33.12
CA ILE A 523 10.07 3.71 34.48
C ILE A 523 8.86 3.48 35.40
N ILE A 524 7.89 4.39 35.42
CA ILE A 524 6.67 4.28 36.24
C ILE A 524 5.91 2.98 35.91
N LEU A 525 5.77 2.63 34.63
CA LEU A 525 5.13 1.39 34.20
C LEU A 525 5.91 0.15 34.67
N GLN A 526 7.22 0.10 34.47
CA GLN A 526 8.07 -1.03 34.91
C GLN A 526 8.02 -1.27 36.43
N PHE A 527 7.91 -0.20 37.22
CA PHE A 527 7.76 -0.28 38.68
C PHE A 527 6.31 -0.59 39.14
N LEU A 528 5.31 -0.44 38.28
CA LEU A 528 3.91 -0.85 38.54
C LEU A 528 3.65 -2.30 38.15
N GLU A 529 4.34 -2.81 37.12
CA GLU A 529 4.30 -4.20 36.66
C GLU A 529 4.73 -5.18 37.77
N HIS A 530 5.82 -4.87 38.47
CA HIS A 530 6.29 -5.66 39.62
C HIS A 530 5.70 -5.15 40.94
N LYS A 531 4.72 -5.89 41.50
CA LYS A 531 3.94 -5.47 42.67
C LYS A 531 4.76 -5.15 43.92
N GLU A 532 5.89 -5.81 44.15
CA GLU A 532 6.79 -5.51 45.28
C GLU A 532 7.78 -4.34 45.05
N MET A 533 7.90 -3.81 43.83
CA MET A 533 8.73 -2.62 43.55
C MET A 533 7.98 -1.30 43.79
N ARG A 534 6.64 -1.32 43.80
CA ARG A 534 5.78 -0.14 44.03
C ARG A 534 6.13 0.71 45.27
N PRO A 535 6.56 0.19 46.44
CA PRO A 535 6.99 1.01 47.58
C PRO A 535 8.24 1.86 47.28
N HIS A 536 9.12 1.38 46.40
CA HIS A 536 10.30 2.12 45.93
C HIS A 536 9.87 3.24 44.98
N LEU A 537 8.90 2.99 44.10
CA LEU A 537 8.31 4.00 43.23
C LEU A 537 7.69 5.16 44.01
N VAL A 538 6.90 4.88 45.06
CA VAL A 538 6.32 5.94 45.91
C VAL A 538 7.40 6.79 46.59
N ARG A 539 8.52 6.19 47.01
CA ARG A 539 9.66 6.92 47.60
C ARG A 539 10.35 7.84 46.58
N ILE A 540 10.53 7.37 45.34
CA ILE A 540 11.14 8.14 44.25
C ILE A 540 10.21 9.29 43.82
N LEU A 541 8.93 9.00 43.56
CA LEU A 541 7.93 10.02 43.20
C LEU A 541 7.74 11.06 44.30
N SER A 542 7.73 10.66 45.57
CA SER A 542 7.71 11.60 46.72
C SER A 542 8.88 12.57 46.71
N THR A 543 10.06 12.13 46.26
CA THR A 543 11.26 12.98 46.15
C THR A 543 11.19 13.92 44.95
N ILE A 544 10.80 13.42 43.77
CA ILE A 544 10.75 14.20 42.51
C ILE A 544 9.60 15.22 42.55
N LEU A 545 8.39 14.78 42.92
CA LEU A 545 7.17 15.59 42.97
C LEU A 545 6.99 16.31 44.32
N ARG A 546 7.99 16.24 45.22
CA ARG A 546 8.06 16.94 46.50
C ARG A 546 6.81 16.77 47.38
N PHE A 547 6.27 15.55 47.46
CA PHE A 547 5.09 15.24 48.26
C PHE A 547 5.30 15.57 49.74
N THR A 548 4.26 16.05 50.42
CA THR A 548 4.32 16.26 51.87
C THR A 548 4.48 14.92 52.62
N PRO A 549 4.99 14.94 53.86
CA PRO A 549 5.09 13.74 54.70
C PRO A 549 3.74 13.06 54.99
N GLN A 550 2.61 13.77 54.86
CA GLN A 550 1.27 13.22 55.04
C GLN A 550 0.79 12.47 53.79
N GLU A 551 0.97 13.05 52.60
CA GLU A 551 0.65 12.41 51.31
C GLU A 551 1.48 11.16 51.09
N THR A 552 2.78 11.23 51.40
CA THR A 552 3.70 10.08 51.28
C THR A 552 3.25 8.91 52.17
N ARG A 553 2.82 9.18 53.42
CA ARG A 553 2.25 8.14 54.30
C ARG A 553 0.96 7.54 53.74
N ARG A 554 0.06 8.39 53.21
CA ARG A 554 -1.23 7.98 52.61
C ARG A 554 -1.08 7.13 51.34
N LEU A 555 0.00 7.32 50.60
CA LEU A 555 0.34 6.53 49.42
C LEU A 555 1.03 5.21 49.80
N VAL A 556 1.97 5.22 50.74
CA VAL A 556 2.62 4.00 51.24
C VAL A 556 1.61 3.06 51.90
N SER A 557 0.58 3.57 52.59
CA SER A 557 -0.50 2.75 53.19
C SER A 557 -1.54 2.23 52.18
N LYS A 558 -1.28 2.31 50.87
CA LYS A 558 -2.18 1.86 49.78
C LYS A 558 -1.48 0.98 48.74
N VAL A 559 -0.20 0.67 48.93
CA VAL A 559 0.64 -0.10 48.01
C VAL A 559 0.82 -1.52 48.52
#